data_AF-A0A2S9FYC3-F1
#
_entry.id   AF-A0A2S9FYC3-F1
#
_cell.length_a   1.000
_cell.length_b   1.000
_cell.length_c   1.000
_cell.angle_alpha   90.00
_cell.angle_beta   90.00
_cell.angle_gamma   90.00
#
_symmetry.space_group_name_H-M   'P 1'
#
loop_
_entity.id
_entity.type
_entity.pdbx_description
1 polymer ?
#
loop_
_entity_poly.entity_id
_entity_poly.type
_entity_poly.pdbx_seq_one_letter_code
_entity_poly.pdbx_strand_id
1 'polypeptide(L)'
;ELTEEGLVLRYRVQETDDGLSGEEGTFTICSFWLVSALVEIGGIHRARHLCERLLSFASPLHLYAEEIEPSTGRHLGNFPQAFTH
;
A
#
# COMPACT_ATOMS: atom_id res chain seq x y z
N GLU A 1 -1.64 0.87 15.17
CA GLU A 1 -0.64 0.74 14.08
C GLU A 1 -1.28 1.18 12.76
N LEU A 2 -0.64 1.97 11.89
CA LEU A 2 -1.25 2.43 10.62
C LEU A 2 -1.00 1.44 9.47
N THR A 3 -1.22 0.16 9.75
CA THR A 3 -1.01 -0.91 8.79
C THR A 3 -2.14 -1.92 8.88
N GLU A 4 -2.47 -2.53 7.75
CA GLU A 4 -3.37 -3.66 7.63
C GLU A 4 -2.69 -4.75 6.83
N GLU A 5 -2.55 -5.93 7.44
CA GLU A 5 -1.70 -7.01 6.95
C GLU A 5 -0.27 -6.57 6.54
N GLY A 6 0.25 -5.49 7.13
CA GLY A 6 1.59 -4.97 6.82
C GLY A 6 1.64 -3.98 5.63
N LEU A 7 0.54 -3.75 4.93
CA LEU A 7 0.38 -2.65 3.98
C LEU A 7 -0.10 -1.39 4.71
N VAL A 8 0.22 -0.21 4.19
CA VAL A 8 0.07 1.06 4.91
C VAL A 8 -1.28 1.72 4.61
N LEU A 9 -2.01 2.07 5.66
CA LEU A 9 -3.20 2.92 5.58
C LEU A 9 -2.77 4.39 5.62
N ARG A 10 -3.51 5.27 4.92
CA ARG A 10 -3.29 6.71 5.02
C ARG A 10 -3.76 7.26 6.36
N TYR A 11 -4.92 6.81 6.82
CA TYR A 11 -5.48 7.03 8.15
C TYR A 11 -6.43 5.90 8.52
N ARG A 12 -6.92 5.90 9.76
CA ARG A 12 -8.01 5.01 10.17
C ARG A 12 -9.33 5.69 9.87
N VAL A 13 -10.09 5.13 8.93
CA VAL A 13 -11.40 5.66 8.51
C VAL A 13 -12.36 5.76 9.70
N GLN A 14 -12.30 4.84 10.67
CA GLN A 14 -13.15 4.89 11.87
C GLN A 14 -12.77 6.01 12.85
N GLU A 15 -11.58 6.60 12.72
CA GLU A 15 -11.03 7.60 13.65
C GLU A 15 -10.84 8.97 12.98
N THR A 16 -11.08 9.08 11.66
CA THR A 16 -10.80 10.29 10.87
C THR A 16 -12.01 10.63 10.01
N ASP A 17 -12.53 11.85 10.16
CA ASP A 17 -13.54 12.41 9.25
C ASP A 17 -12.82 13.07 8.08
N ASP A 18 -12.78 12.38 6.95
CA ASP A 18 -12.18 12.82 5.68
C ASP A 18 -13.23 13.34 4.68
N GLY A 19 -14.51 13.38 5.08
CA GLY A 19 -15.64 13.74 4.23
C GLY A 19 -16.00 12.71 3.15
N LEU A 20 -15.44 11.50 3.20
CA LEU A 20 -15.75 10.40 2.30
C LEU A 20 -16.52 9.28 3.03
N SER A 21 -17.24 8.47 2.27
CA SER A 21 -18.03 7.35 2.79
C SER A 21 -17.60 6.05 2.11
N GLY A 22 -17.34 5.00 2.89
CA GLY A 22 -16.91 3.70 2.38
C GLY A 22 -15.75 3.13 3.22
N GLU A 23 -15.22 2.01 2.77
CA GLU A 23 -13.96 1.45 3.27
C GLU A 23 -12.83 1.93 2.34
N GLU A 24 -11.71 2.38 2.92
CA GLU A 24 -10.50 2.77 2.20
C GLU A 24 -9.56 1.55 2.12
N GLY A 25 -8.93 1.34 0.97
CA GLY A 25 -7.87 0.34 0.83
C GLY A 25 -6.56 0.81 1.46
N THR A 26 -5.53 -0.03 1.36
CA THR A 26 -4.17 0.39 1.73
C THR A 26 -3.55 1.18 0.59
N PHE A 27 -2.79 2.24 0.91
CA PHE A 27 -2.16 3.10 -0.09
C PHE A 27 -0.87 2.47 -0.61
N THR A 28 -0.82 2.19 -1.92
CA THR A 28 0.28 1.44 -2.54
C THR A 28 1.60 2.20 -2.42
N ILE A 29 1.61 3.51 -2.69
CA ILE A 29 2.80 4.35 -2.58
C ILE A 29 3.34 4.41 -1.15
N CYS A 30 2.47 4.58 -0.16
CA CYS A 30 2.86 4.63 1.26
C CYS A 30 3.51 3.31 1.70
N SER A 31 3.03 2.20 1.15
CA SER A 31 3.60 0.87 1.41
C SER A 31 4.99 0.72 0.79
N PHE A 32 5.23 1.23 -0.43
CA PHE A 32 6.58 1.29 -1.01
C PHE A 32 7.51 2.23 -0.24
N TRP A 33 7.02 3.36 0.27
CA TRP A 33 7.81 4.22 1.16
C TRP A 33 8.18 3.54 2.47
N LEU A 34 7.31 2.69 3.03
CA LEU A 34 7.65 1.87 4.19
C LEU A 34 8.76 0.87 3.87
N VAL A 35 8.79 0.28 2.67
CA VAL A 35 9.93 -0.55 2.22
C VAL A 35 11.21 0.27 2.27
N SER A 36 11.24 1.47 1.67
CA SER A 36 12.41 2.34 1.68
C SER A 36 12.84 2.69 3.11
N ALA A 37 11.90 3.09 3.97
CA ALA A 37 12.19 3.42 5.36
C ALA A 37 12.77 2.22 6.14
N LEU A 38 12.24 1.01 5.91
CA LEU A 38 12.77 -0.21 6.52
C LEU A 38 14.20 -0.50 6.04
N VAL A 39 14.52 -0.27 4.76
CA VAL A 39 15.89 -0.40 4.24
C VAL A 39 16.84 0.57 4.94
N GLU A 40 16.46 1.85 5.04
CA GLU A 40 17.28 2.90 5.64
C GLU A 40 17.63 2.64 7.10
N ILE A 41 16.72 2.03 7.87
CA ILE A 41 16.97 1.67 9.28
C ILE A 41 17.62 0.29 9.46
N GLY A 42 18.06 -0.37 8.39
CA GLY A 42 18.71 -1.68 8.42
C GLY A 42 17.74 -2.88 8.58
N GLY A 43 16.44 -2.66 8.48
CA GLY A 43 15.37 -3.66 8.54
C GLY A 43 15.22 -4.51 7.27
N ILE A 44 16.32 -4.95 6.66
CA ILE A 44 16.38 -5.52 5.31
C ILE A 44 15.45 -6.73 5.11
N HIS A 45 15.34 -7.62 6.10
CA HIS A 45 14.47 -8.80 5.98
C HIS A 45 12.99 -8.41 5.89
N ARG A 46 12.54 -7.46 6.71
CA ARG A 46 11.17 -6.95 6.69
C ARG A 46 10.90 -6.17 5.41
N ALA A 47 11.85 -5.32 5.00
CA ALA A 47 11.77 -4.56 3.75
C ALA A 47 11.61 -5.49 2.54
N ARG A 48 12.44 -6.54 2.46
CA ARG A 48 12.39 -7.52 1.36
C ARG A 48 11.04 -8.23 1.32
N HIS A 49 10.55 -8.74 2.45
CA HIS A 49 9.27 -9.43 2.49
C HIS A 49 8.10 -8.54 2.06
N LEU A 50 8.07 -7.29 2.55
CA LEU A 50 7.04 -6.33 2.14
C LEU A 50 7.17 -5.96 0.65
N CYS A 51 8.38 -5.75 0.16
CA CYS A 51 8.63 -5.44 -1.25
C CYS A 51 8.18 -6.58 -2.16
N GLU A 52 8.55 -7.83 -1.85
CA GLU A 52 8.12 -9.01 -2.60
C GLU A 52 6.59 -9.16 -2.63
N ARG A 53 5.93 -8.86 -1.51
CA ARG A 53 4.47 -8.84 -1.44
C ARG A 53 3.87 -7.71 -2.28
N LEU A 54 4.42 -6.50 -2.23
CA LEU A 54 3.92 -5.40 -3.07
C LEU A 54 4.08 -5.72 -4.56
N LEU A 55 5.23 -6.26 -4.94
CA LEU A 55 5.52 -6.66 -6.32
C LEU A 55 4.59 -7.78 -6.82
N SER A 56 4.10 -8.66 -5.94
CA SER A 56 3.16 -9.71 -6.34
C SER A 56 1.77 -9.19 -6.71
N PHE A 57 1.42 -7.97 -6.31
CA PHE A 57 0.16 -7.32 -6.67
C PHE A 57 0.20 -6.59 -8.01
N ALA A 58 1.35 -6.53 -8.69
CA ALA A 58 1.45 -5.84 -9.97
C ALA A 58 0.44 -6.41 -10.99
N SER A 59 -0.20 -5.53 -11.76
CA SER A 59 -1.01 -5.97 -12.91
C SER A 59 -0.13 -6.67 -13.97
N PRO A 60 -0.71 -7.34 -14.98
CA PRO A 60 0.07 -7.95 -16.06
C PRO A 60 0.98 -6.99 -16.83
N LEU A 61 0.71 -5.68 -16.78
CA LEU A 61 1.53 -4.63 -17.38
C LEU A 61 2.52 -4.00 -16.38
N HIS A 62 2.67 -4.60 -15.20
CA HIS A 62 3.48 -4.11 -14.08
C HIS A 62 3.05 -2.73 -13.55
N LEU A 63 1.77 -2.43 -13.72
CA LEU A 63 1.15 -1.20 -13.23
C LEU A 63 0.42 -1.44 -11.91
N TYR A 64 0.37 -0.39 -11.08
CA TYR A 64 -0.32 -0.35 -9.79
C TYR A 64 -1.42 0.70 -9.74
N ALA A 65 -2.47 0.40 -8.97
CA ALA A 65 -3.46 1.38 -8.58
C ALA A 65 -2.99 2.22 -7.39
N GLU A 66 -3.77 3.26 -7.10
CA GLU A 66 -3.63 4.10 -5.92
C GLU A 66 -3.73 3.28 -4.63
N GLU A 67 -4.71 2.39 -4.57
CA GLU A 67 -5.01 1.55 -3.43
C GLU A 67 -4.99 0.06 -3.78
N ILE A 68 -4.62 -0.76 -2.79
CA ILE A 68 -4.71 -2.21 -2.83
C ILE A 68 -5.52 -2.70 -1.63
N GLU A 69 -6.52 -3.53 -1.88
CA GLU A 69 -7.19 -4.29 -0.83
C GLU A 69 -6.21 -5.36 -0.30
N PRO A 70 -5.80 -5.29 0.97
CA PRO A 70 -4.64 -6.04 1.47
C PRO A 70 -4.82 -7.57 1.42
N SER A 71 -6.05 -8.04 1.59
CA SER A 71 -6.40 -9.47 1.67
C SER A 71 -6.52 -10.15 0.31
N THR A 72 -7.02 -9.45 -0.71
CA THR A 72 -7.24 -10.03 -2.06
C THR A 72 -6.24 -9.55 -3.10
N GLY A 73 -5.53 -8.45 -2.84
CA GLY A 73 -4.70 -7.78 -3.83
C GLY A 73 -5.49 -7.00 -4.88
N ARG A 74 -6.81 -6.81 -4.69
CA ARG A 74 -7.65 -6.06 -5.63
C ARG A 74 -7.20 -4.61 -5.69
N HIS A 75 -7.05 -4.11 -6.92
CA HIS A 75 -6.71 -2.73 -7.22
C HIS A 75 -7.95 -1.85 -7.03
N LEU A 76 -7.79 -0.75 -6.31
CA LEU A 76 -8.85 0.21 -5.96
C LEU A 76 -8.40 1.63 -6.31
N GLY A 77 -9.38 2.50 -6.57
CA GLY A 77 -9.12 3.91 -6.91
C GLY A 77 -8.50 4.09 -8.30
N ASN A 78 -7.64 5.10 -8.43
CA ASN A 78 -7.05 5.48 -9.72
C ASN A 78 -6.10 4.40 -10.26
N PHE A 79 -6.24 4.04 -11.54
CA PHE A 79 -5.37 3.08 -12.23
C PHE A 79 -5.07 3.51 -13.68
N PRO A 80 -3.79 3.51 -14.12
CA PRO A 80 -2.60 3.38 -13.29
C PRO A 80 -2.36 4.64 -12.45
N GLN A 81 -1.90 4.48 -11.22
CA GLN A 81 -1.56 5.64 -10.40
C GLN A 81 -0.11 6.07 -10.65
N ALA A 82 0.07 7.30 -11.14
CA ALA A 82 1.38 7.79 -11.55
C ALA A 82 2.36 7.87 -10.38
N PHE A 83 1.91 8.33 -9.21
CA PHE A 83 2.78 8.48 -8.04
C PHE A 83 3.28 7.14 -7.46
N THR A 84 2.63 6.02 -7.76
CA THR A 84 3.07 4.71 -7.28
C THR A 84 4.33 4.20 -8.00
N HIS A 85 4.64 4.74 -9.19
CA HIS A 85 5.77 4.35 -10.03
C HIS A 85 6.91 5.36 -9.93
#